data_AF-A0A1G3KYW0-F1
#
_entry.id   AF-A0A1G3KYW0-F1
#
_cell.length_a   1.000
_cell.length_b   1.000
_cell.length_c   1.000
_cell.angle_alpha   90.00
_cell.angle_beta   90.00
_cell.angle_gamma   90.00
#
_symmetry.space_group_name_H-M   'P 1'
#
loop_
_entity.id
_entity.type
_entity.pdbx_description
1 polymer ?
#
loop_
_entity_poly.entity_id
_entity_poly.type
_entity_poly.pdbx_seq_one_letter_code
_entity_poly.pdbx_strand_id
1 'polypeptide(L)'
;MKKSYFKLVSVFFFLFFVQGILFSEKENIWQSFPPKTEYLAQAGIEKESVLAPDLMILGWGKNEYLAYFQTYFIDGAGFYIFEWKIDNIKTQKTVWSLKDQYDGEDQLEGKNPAEPDFLKIYYSLKIKTVSKVLAKYKINPQSQTDLLKPDSFQVSQNNFSVKTLVKMIYIKDFEWEQVKSYQITLNKGKLKKVILSKKSHQDEGLLDFKTAGVFISPDQKYSAFLTLRMTRGYEGPPHDLSLNMVYTSLEKGFKK
;
A
#
# COMPACT_ATOMS: atom_id res chain seq x y z
N MET A 1 29.00 51.77 5.84
CA MET A 1 28.37 50.54 6.38
C MET A 1 26.86 50.62 6.26
N LYS A 2 26.24 50.03 5.23
CA LYS A 2 24.80 49.71 5.21
C LYS A 2 24.57 48.42 4.40
N LYS A 3 24.34 47.38 5.20
CA LYS A 3 23.88 46.00 4.98
C LYS A 3 23.22 45.67 3.63
N SER A 4 23.86 44.76 2.87
CA SER A 4 23.27 43.93 1.82
C SER A 4 22.57 42.73 2.45
N TYR A 5 21.26 42.81 2.67
CA TYR A 5 20.43 41.71 3.22
C TYR A 5 19.18 41.40 2.38
N PHE A 6 19.07 41.96 1.17
CA PHE A 6 17.84 41.86 0.37
C PHE A 6 17.82 40.71 -0.66
N LYS A 7 18.90 39.94 -0.82
CA LYS A 7 18.96 38.85 -1.83
C LYS A 7 18.70 37.44 -1.33
N LEU A 8 18.62 37.20 -0.01
CA LEU A 8 18.42 35.85 0.52
C LEU A 8 16.95 35.43 0.66
N VAL A 9 16.01 36.38 0.73
CA VAL A 9 14.58 36.06 0.97
C VAL A 9 13.85 35.62 -0.31
N SER A 10 14.22 36.15 -1.47
CA SER A 10 13.58 35.78 -2.75
C SER A 10 13.95 34.38 -3.26
N VAL A 11 15.13 33.85 -2.92
CA VAL A 11 15.54 32.50 -3.36
C VAL A 11 14.80 31.40 -2.57
N PHE A 12 14.45 31.66 -1.31
CA PHE A 12 13.72 30.70 -0.48
C PHE A 12 12.24 30.57 -0.87
N PHE A 13 11.60 31.66 -1.32
CA PHE A 13 10.21 31.61 -1.79
C PHE A 13 10.06 30.91 -3.15
N PHE A 14 11.08 31.01 -4.02
CA PHE A 14 11.03 30.37 -5.34
C PHE A 14 11.14 28.84 -5.25
N LEU A 15 11.91 28.30 -4.29
CA LEU A 15 12.04 26.85 -4.09
C LEU A 15 10.76 26.19 -3.55
N PHE A 16 9.99 26.88 -2.70
CA PHE A 16 8.70 26.36 -2.22
C PHE A 16 7.59 26.43 -3.28
N PHE A 17 7.61 27.43 -4.15
CA PHE A 17 6.62 27.54 -5.23
C PHE A 17 6.86 26.52 -6.35
N VAL A 18 8.12 26.25 -6.71
CA VAL A 18 8.44 25.25 -7.75
C VAL A 18 8.09 23.82 -7.31
N GLN A 19 8.23 23.49 -6.01
CA GLN A 19 7.78 22.18 -5.51
C GLN A 19 6.26 22.05 -5.43
N GLY A 20 5.53 23.14 -5.17
CA GLY A 20 4.06 23.14 -5.22
C GLY A 20 3.50 22.98 -6.64
N ILE A 21 4.19 23.51 -7.65
CA ILE A 21 3.80 23.41 -9.06
C ILE A 21 4.09 22.02 -9.64
N LEU A 22 5.15 21.32 -9.19
CA LEU A 22 5.44 19.95 -9.63
C LEU A 22 4.39 18.91 -9.17
N PHE A 23 3.60 19.19 -8.14
CA PHE A 23 2.43 18.38 -7.77
C PHE A 23 1.13 18.84 -8.46
N SER A 24 1.16 20.00 -9.13
CA SER A 24 0.00 20.67 -9.73
C SER A 24 -0.12 20.44 -11.24
N GLU A 25 0.88 19.87 -11.92
CA GLU A 25 0.74 19.35 -13.29
C GLU A 25 0.12 17.94 -13.21
N LYS A 26 -1.20 17.88 -13.05
CA LYS A 26 -2.23 17.69 -14.09
C LYS A 26 -2.34 16.24 -14.59
N GLU A 27 -3.43 15.62 -14.17
CA GLU A 27 -4.19 14.50 -14.77
C GLU A 27 -3.55 13.10 -14.83
N ASN A 28 -2.23 12.93 -14.86
CA ASN A 28 -1.64 11.59 -15.11
C ASN A 28 -1.36 10.73 -13.87
N ILE A 29 -1.47 11.26 -12.64
CA ILE A 29 -1.32 10.44 -11.41
C ILE A 29 -2.44 9.37 -11.32
N TRP A 30 -3.58 9.61 -11.97
CA TRP A 30 -4.68 8.64 -12.03
C TRP A 30 -4.39 7.40 -12.89
N GLN A 31 -3.36 7.45 -13.75
CA GLN A 31 -3.00 6.33 -14.60
C GLN A 31 -1.98 5.38 -13.93
N SER A 32 -1.50 5.69 -12.72
CA SER A 32 -0.44 4.95 -12.04
C SER A 32 -0.93 4.02 -10.93
N PHE A 33 -2.24 3.78 -10.82
CA PHE A 33 -2.77 2.74 -9.96
C PHE A 33 -2.42 1.39 -10.59
N PRO A 34 -1.74 0.47 -9.88
CA PRO A 34 -1.88 -0.94 -10.26
C PRO A 34 -3.38 -1.24 -10.15
N PRO A 35 -4.08 -1.48 -11.27
CA PRO A 35 -5.51 -1.61 -11.21
C PRO A 35 -5.86 -2.77 -10.28
N LYS A 36 -6.95 -2.65 -9.51
CA LYS A 36 -7.38 -3.70 -8.59
C LYS A 36 -7.41 -5.09 -9.24
N THR A 37 -7.70 -5.14 -10.54
CA THR A 37 -7.64 -6.35 -11.36
C THR A 37 -6.25 -6.97 -11.45
N GLU A 38 -5.18 -6.18 -11.49
CA GLU A 38 -3.80 -6.67 -11.60
C GLU A 38 -3.38 -7.45 -10.35
N TYR A 39 -3.47 -6.85 -9.16
CA TYR A 39 -3.00 -7.54 -7.95
C TYR A 39 -3.92 -8.72 -7.57
N LEU A 40 -5.22 -8.66 -7.88
CA LEU A 40 -6.14 -9.79 -7.71
C LEU A 40 -5.78 -10.94 -8.67
N ALA A 41 -5.49 -10.62 -9.94
CA ALA A 41 -5.07 -11.63 -10.92
C ALA A 41 -3.74 -12.28 -10.54
N GLN A 42 -2.75 -11.49 -10.10
CA GLN A 42 -1.46 -12.02 -9.62
C GLN A 42 -1.63 -12.92 -8.39
N ALA A 43 -2.63 -12.65 -7.54
CA ALA A 43 -2.97 -13.51 -6.41
C ALA A 43 -3.87 -14.71 -6.78
N GLY A 44 -4.40 -14.78 -8.00
CA GLY A 44 -5.40 -15.78 -8.40
C GLY A 44 -6.66 -15.69 -7.55
N ILE A 45 -7.19 -14.49 -7.36
CA ILE A 45 -8.47 -14.22 -6.67
C ILE A 45 -9.47 -13.71 -7.70
N GLU A 46 -10.65 -14.32 -7.73
CA GLU A 46 -11.76 -13.91 -8.59
C GLU A 46 -12.43 -12.66 -8.03
N LYS A 47 -12.64 -11.64 -8.86
CA LYS A 47 -13.13 -10.32 -8.42
C LYS A 47 -14.49 -10.37 -7.73
N GLU A 48 -15.37 -11.27 -8.18
CA GLU A 48 -16.74 -11.42 -7.66
C GLU A 48 -16.76 -12.02 -6.25
N SER A 49 -15.68 -12.68 -5.83
CA SER A 49 -15.59 -13.31 -4.52
C SER A 49 -15.22 -12.34 -3.38
N VAL A 50 -14.80 -11.11 -3.69
CA VAL A 50 -14.20 -10.19 -2.70
C VAL A 50 -14.54 -8.71 -2.85
N LEU A 51 -14.67 -8.05 -1.71
CA LEU A 51 -14.69 -6.58 -1.59
C LEU A 51 -13.25 -6.07 -1.52
N ALA A 52 -12.63 -5.93 -2.69
CA ALA A 52 -11.22 -5.55 -2.76
C ALA A 52 -10.98 -4.02 -2.74
N PRO A 53 -9.94 -3.55 -2.03
CA PRO A 53 -9.60 -2.14 -1.89
C PRO A 53 -8.80 -1.57 -3.07
N ASP A 54 -8.82 -0.26 -3.24
CA ASP A 54 -7.91 0.44 -4.14
C ASP A 54 -6.56 0.67 -3.46
N LEU A 55 -5.50 0.74 -4.25
CA LEU A 55 -4.14 1.01 -3.78
C LEU A 55 -3.43 1.95 -4.76
N MET A 56 -2.77 2.97 -4.22
CA MET A 56 -1.90 3.85 -4.97
C MET A 56 -0.59 4.06 -4.23
N ILE A 57 0.52 3.77 -4.89
CA ILE A 57 1.83 4.17 -4.37
C ILE A 57 2.05 5.63 -4.72
N LEU A 58 2.23 6.46 -3.69
CA LEU A 58 2.45 7.90 -3.84
C LEU A 58 3.92 8.20 -4.09
N GLY A 59 4.81 7.35 -3.57
CA GLY A 59 6.24 7.43 -3.83
C GLY A 59 7.11 7.01 -2.65
N TRP A 60 8.41 7.22 -2.81
CA TRP A 60 9.41 6.78 -1.84
C TRP A 60 10.18 7.97 -1.26
N GLY A 61 10.37 7.94 0.06
CA GLY A 61 11.30 8.84 0.72
C GLY A 61 12.72 8.32 0.66
N LYS A 62 13.70 9.21 0.93
CA LYS A 62 15.11 8.81 0.99
C LYS A 62 15.32 7.69 2.03
N ASN A 63 15.62 6.49 1.52
CA ASN A 63 16.15 5.30 2.22
C ASN A 63 15.28 4.62 3.29
N GLU A 64 14.07 5.07 3.60
CA GLU A 64 13.27 4.40 4.63
C GLU A 64 11.77 4.65 4.64
N TYR A 65 11.19 5.43 3.72
CA TYR A 65 9.75 5.70 3.75
C TYR A 65 9.06 5.26 2.46
N LEU A 66 7.91 4.64 2.61
CA LEU A 66 6.95 4.42 1.53
C LEU A 66 5.67 5.19 1.86
N ALA A 67 5.22 6.03 0.93
CA ALA A 67 3.93 6.68 1.02
C ALA A 67 2.96 6.00 0.06
N TYR A 68 1.76 5.71 0.55
CA TYR A 68 0.71 5.11 -0.25
C TYR A 68 -0.67 5.50 0.27
N PHE A 69 -1.65 5.30 -0.59
CA PHE A 69 -3.06 5.51 -0.31
C PHE A 69 -3.80 4.19 -0.55
N GLN A 70 -4.78 3.87 0.29
CA GLN A 70 -5.65 2.73 0.11
C GLN A 70 -7.10 3.04 0.51
N THR A 71 -8.05 2.39 -0.14
CA THR A 71 -9.45 2.37 0.32
C THR A 71 -9.74 1.09 1.07
N TYR A 72 -10.84 1.01 1.81
CA TYR A 72 -11.42 -0.24 2.26
C TYR A 72 -12.91 -0.04 2.54
N PHE A 73 -13.70 -1.07 2.32
CA PHE A 73 -15.13 -1.08 2.67
C PHE A 73 -15.31 -1.98 3.88
N ILE A 74 -16.07 -1.51 4.87
CA ILE A 74 -16.40 -2.28 6.06
C ILE A 74 -17.84 -2.75 5.92
N ASP A 75 -18.01 -3.99 5.46
CA ASP A 75 -19.31 -4.56 5.07
C ASP A 75 -20.36 -4.48 6.20
N GLY A 76 -20.02 -5.00 7.38
CA GLY A 76 -20.94 -4.99 8.54
C GLY A 76 -21.30 -3.59 9.07
N ALA A 77 -20.64 -2.53 8.59
CA ALA A 77 -20.94 -1.16 8.99
C ALA A 77 -21.34 -0.23 7.82
N GLY A 78 -21.33 -0.73 6.58
CA GLY A 78 -21.80 0.00 5.40
C GLY A 78 -21.03 1.27 5.05
N PHE A 79 -19.75 1.38 5.43
CA PHE A 79 -18.95 2.58 5.13
C PHE A 79 -17.61 2.27 4.46
N TYR A 80 -17.13 3.25 3.72
CA TYR A 80 -15.81 3.28 3.11
C TYR A 80 -14.84 4.04 4.01
N ILE A 81 -13.60 3.57 4.06
CA ILE A 81 -12.51 4.33 4.65
C ILE A 81 -11.46 4.58 3.58
N PHE A 82 -11.00 5.83 3.58
CA PHE A 82 -9.95 6.35 2.72
C PHE A 82 -8.75 6.63 3.62
N GLU A 83 -7.65 5.91 3.39
CA GLU A 83 -6.47 6.00 4.25
C GLU A 83 -5.23 6.37 3.46
N TRP A 84 -4.58 7.44 3.90
CA TRP A 84 -3.23 7.81 3.52
C TRP A 84 -2.25 7.31 4.56
N LYS A 85 -1.13 6.73 4.12
CA LYS A 85 -0.10 6.20 5.01
C LYS A 85 1.30 6.60 4.57
N ILE A 86 2.16 6.80 5.56
CA ILE A 86 3.61 6.81 5.40
C ILE A 86 4.17 5.80 6.38
N ASP A 87 4.80 4.76 5.85
CA ASP A 87 5.43 3.71 6.62
C ASP A 87 6.94 3.85 6.59
N ASN A 88 7.58 3.66 7.74
CA ASN A 88 9.02 3.46 7.80
C ASN A 88 9.36 1.99 7.53
N ILE A 89 10.03 1.74 6.41
CA ILE A 89 10.42 0.44 5.87
C ILE A 89 11.36 -0.30 6.84
N LYS A 90 12.29 0.41 7.49
CA LYS A 90 13.27 -0.22 8.40
C LYS A 90 12.63 -0.69 9.69
N THR A 91 11.76 0.14 10.27
CA THR A 91 11.10 -0.19 11.54
C THR A 91 9.81 -0.98 11.33
N GLN A 92 9.31 -1.05 10.10
CA GLN A 92 8.00 -1.61 9.74
C GLN A 92 6.85 -0.96 10.52
N LYS A 93 6.90 0.36 10.69
CA LYS A 93 5.90 1.12 11.45
C LYS A 93 5.33 2.24 10.61
N THR A 94 4.02 2.43 10.70
CA THR A 94 3.37 3.65 10.21
C THR A 94 3.82 4.83 11.06
N VAL A 95 4.42 5.83 10.43
CA VAL A 95 4.90 7.06 11.09
C VAL A 95 3.93 8.22 10.93
N TRP A 96 3.01 8.11 9.98
CA TRP A 96 1.91 9.05 9.78
C TRP A 96 0.78 8.37 9.02
N SER A 97 -0.46 8.68 9.41
CA SER A 97 -1.65 8.31 8.66
C SER A 97 -2.75 9.37 8.77
N LEU A 98 -3.59 9.43 7.75
CA LEU A 98 -4.84 10.19 7.73
C LEU A 98 -5.94 9.23 7.26
N LYS A 99 -6.99 9.11 8.08
CA LYS A 99 -8.16 8.26 7.81
C LYS A 99 -9.39 9.13 7.77
N ASP A 100 -10.16 9.04 6.69
CA ASP A 100 -11.49 9.62 6.58
C ASP A 100 -12.48 8.47 6.32
N GLN A 101 -13.63 8.53 6.98
CA GLN A 101 -14.73 7.58 6.81
C GLN A 101 -15.87 8.27 6.06
N TYR A 102 -16.48 7.55 5.12
CA TYR A 102 -17.65 7.99 4.37
C TYR A 102 -18.65 6.84 4.30
N ASP A 103 -19.87 7.06 4.76
CA ASP A 103 -20.96 6.09 4.59
C ASP A 103 -21.70 6.29 3.26
N GLY A 104 -22.74 5.48 3.03
CA GLY A 104 -23.55 5.56 1.81
C GLY A 104 -24.41 6.83 1.70
N GLU A 105 -24.57 7.60 2.78
CA GLU A 105 -25.30 8.87 2.82
C GLU A 105 -24.36 10.06 2.60
N ASP A 106 -23.09 9.92 2.98
CA ASP A 106 -22.06 10.93 2.76
C ASP A 106 -21.75 11.12 1.28
N GLN A 107 -22.18 12.25 0.73
CA GLN A 107 -21.84 12.65 -0.64
C GLN A 107 -20.76 13.73 -0.63
N LEU A 108 -19.70 13.51 -1.43
CA LEU A 108 -18.76 14.57 -1.79
C LEU A 108 -19.14 15.09 -3.17
N GLU A 109 -19.52 16.36 -3.25
CA GLU A 109 -19.93 17.01 -4.51
C GLU A 109 -21.05 16.24 -5.26
N GLY A 110 -21.98 15.63 -4.50
CA GLY A 110 -23.10 14.87 -5.06
C GLY A 110 -22.75 13.47 -5.55
N LYS A 111 -21.57 12.93 -5.18
CA LYS A 111 -21.09 11.61 -5.57
C LYS A 111 -21.07 10.65 -4.40
N ASN A 112 -21.54 9.41 -4.63
CA ASN A 112 -21.46 8.33 -3.65
C ASN A 112 -20.03 7.74 -3.58
N PRO A 113 -19.52 7.34 -2.39
CA PRO A 113 -18.20 6.71 -2.23
C PRO A 113 -17.94 5.48 -3.11
N ALA A 114 -18.99 4.78 -3.53
CA ALA A 114 -18.91 3.63 -4.44
C ALA A 114 -18.68 4.03 -5.90
N GLU A 115 -18.88 5.30 -6.26
CA GLU A 115 -18.72 5.76 -7.64
C GLU A 115 -17.24 5.94 -8.03
N PRO A 116 -16.83 5.56 -9.27
CA PRO A 116 -15.45 5.66 -9.72
C PRO A 116 -14.82 7.06 -9.62
N ASP A 117 -15.63 8.12 -9.76
CA ASP A 117 -15.13 9.50 -9.70
C ASP A 117 -15.00 10.04 -8.28
N PHE A 118 -15.59 9.39 -7.27
CA PHE A 118 -15.51 9.83 -5.89
C PHE A 118 -14.05 9.87 -5.41
N LEU A 119 -13.27 8.84 -5.76
CA LEU A 119 -11.86 8.78 -5.39
C LEU A 119 -11.08 9.98 -5.97
N LYS A 120 -11.43 10.41 -7.19
CA LYS A 120 -10.79 11.58 -7.83
C LYS A 120 -11.08 12.87 -7.09
N ILE A 121 -12.33 13.06 -6.69
CA ILE A 121 -12.78 14.21 -5.91
C ILE A 121 -12.12 14.19 -4.52
N TYR A 122 -12.17 13.05 -3.84
CA TYR A 122 -11.55 12.89 -2.52
C TYR A 122 -10.05 13.25 -2.54
N TYR A 123 -9.30 12.72 -3.51
CA TYR A 123 -7.89 13.01 -3.65
C TYR A 123 -7.62 14.50 -3.92
N SER A 124 -8.38 15.13 -4.82
CA SER A 124 -8.17 16.55 -5.17
C SER A 124 -8.39 17.47 -3.96
N LEU A 125 -9.35 17.13 -3.08
CA LEU A 125 -9.61 17.85 -1.83
C LEU A 125 -8.49 17.68 -0.80
N LYS A 126 -7.91 16.47 -0.70
CA LYS A 126 -6.95 16.14 0.36
C LYS A 126 -5.49 16.38 -0.04
N ILE A 127 -5.16 16.37 -1.33
CA ILE A 127 -3.78 16.37 -1.81
C ILE A 127 -2.98 17.58 -1.31
N LYS A 128 -3.59 18.77 -1.22
CA LYS A 128 -2.90 19.97 -0.71
C LYS A 128 -2.41 19.79 0.74
N THR A 129 -3.18 19.11 1.58
CA THR A 129 -2.80 18.79 2.96
C THR A 129 -1.74 17.69 2.97
N VAL A 130 -1.96 16.63 2.19
CA VAL A 130 -1.05 15.48 2.10
C VAL A 130 0.31 15.87 1.54
N SER A 131 0.39 16.69 0.48
CA SER A 131 1.64 17.14 -0.14
C SER A 131 2.59 17.83 0.83
N LYS A 132 2.07 18.57 1.82
CA LYS A 132 2.90 19.17 2.88
C LYS A 132 3.56 18.09 3.75
N VAL A 133 2.83 17.02 4.05
CA VAL A 133 3.36 15.89 4.80
C VAL A 133 4.34 15.08 3.95
N LEU A 134 4.03 14.81 2.68
CA LEU A 134 4.94 14.14 1.75
C LEU A 134 6.28 14.90 1.65
N ALA A 135 6.23 16.23 1.53
CA ALA A 135 7.43 17.07 1.52
C ALA A 135 8.22 16.98 2.83
N LYS A 136 7.55 16.96 4.00
CA LYS A 136 8.19 16.77 5.31
C LYS A 136 8.98 15.46 5.39
N TYR A 137 8.42 14.37 4.85
CA TYR A 137 9.10 13.06 4.80
C TYR A 137 9.98 12.88 3.57
N LYS A 138 10.14 13.93 2.74
CA LYS A 138 10.94 13.92 1.51
C LYS A 138 10.54 12.80 0.57
N ILE A 139 9.25 12.53 0.47
CA ILE A 139 8.69 11.56 -0.48
C ILE A 139 8.85 12.12 -1.89
N ASN A 140 9.59 11.40 -2.72
CA ASN A 140 9.67 11.67 -4.15
C ASN A 140 8.47 10.99 -4.83
N PRO A 141 7.59 11.76 -5.48
CA PRO A 141 6.46 11.20 -6.21
C PRO A 141 6.92 10.22 -7.28
N GLN A 142 6.15 9.16 -7.46
CA GLN A 142 6.32 8.28 -8.62
C GLN A 142 5.14 8.45 -9.56
N SER A 143 5.45 8.76 -10.81
CA SER A 143 4.46 8.84 -11.89
C SER A 143 4.04 7.45 -12.38
N GLN A 144 4.86 6.42 -12.11
CA GLN A 144 4.58 5.02 -12.45
C GLN A 144 5.18 4.12 -11.38
N THR A 145 4.43 3.08 -11.01
CA THR A 145 4.88 2.01 -10.11
C THR A 145 4.47 0.67 -10.66
N ASP A 146 5.46 -0.11 -11.05
CA ASP A 146 5.23 -1.48 -11.51
C ASP A 146 5.03 -2.40 -10.31
N LEU A 147 3.91 -3.13 -10.31
CA LEU A 147 3.69 -4.22 -9.37
C LEU A 147 4.32 -5.49 -9.95
N LEU A 148 5.53 -5.81 -9.51
CA LEU A 148 6.24 -6.99 -9.99
C LEU A 148 5.60 -8.27 -9.45
N LYS A 149 5.57 -9.30 -10.30
CA LYS A 149 5.07 -10.61 -9.91
C LYS A 149 5.94 -11.22 -8.80
N PRO A 150 5.33 -11.82 -7.77
CA PRO A 150 6.07 -12.30 -6.60
C PRO A 150 6.78 -13.64 -6.82
N ASP A 151 6.36 -14.44 -7.81
CA ASP A 151 6.92 -15.75 -8.13
C ASP A 151 8.35 -15.67 -8.70
N SER A 152 8.66 -14.63 -9.46
CA SER A 152 10.01 -14.33 -9.93
C SER A 152 10.14 -12.86 -10.33
N PHE A 153 11.11 -12.17 -9.77
CA PHE A 153 11.46 -10.81 -10.17
C PHE A 153 12.96 -10.56 -10.08
N GLN A 154 13.46 -9.68 -10.95
CA GLN A 154 14.88 -9.34 -11.02
C GLN A 154 15.10 -7.93 -10.48
N VAL A 155 16.13 -7.78 -9.65
CA VAL A 155 16.61 -6.47 -9.18
C VAL A 155 18.12 -6.42 -9.38
N SER A 156 18.57 -5.50 -10.22
CA SER A 156 19.95 -5.46 -10.71
C SER A 156 20.37 -6.81 -11.32
N GLN A 157 21.40 -7.47 -10.77
CA GLN A 157 21.91 -8.77 -11.23
C GLN A 157 21.34 -9.97 -10.45
N ASN A 158 20.41 -9.75 -9.52
CA ASN A 158 19.91 -10.78 -8.63
C ASN A 158 18.47 -11.16 -8.98
N ASN A 159 18.20 -12.47 -9.02
CA ASN A 159 16.86 -13.01 -9.14
C ASN A 159 16.30 -13.33 -7.76
N PHE A 160 15.07 -12.89 -7.53
CA PHE A 160 14.34 -13.09 -6.31
C PHE A 160 13.03 -13.84 -6.58
N SER A 161 12.56 -14.57 -5.58
CA SER A 161 11.23 -15.16 -5.57
C SER A 161 10.65 -15.13 -4.17
N VAL A 162 9.34 -14.97 -4.08
CA VAL A 162 8.60 -14.97 -2.82
C VAL A 162 7.86 -16.29 -2.68
N LYS A 163 7.98 -16.89 -1.51
CA LYS A 163 7.17 -18.04 -1.11
C LYS A 163 6.29 -17.64 0.07
N THR A 164 4.98 -17.75 -0.11
CA THR A 164 4.00 -17.63 0.96
C THR A 164 3.62 -19.03 1.41
N LEU A 165 3.73 -19.30 2.71
CA LEU A 165 3.30 -20.54 3.34
C LEU A 165 2.13 -20.22 4.26
N VAL A 166 1.01 -20.89 4.04
CA VAL A 166 -0.20 -20.77 4.86
C VAL A 166 -0.47 -22.12 5.49
N LYS A 167 -0.76 -22.14 6.79
CA LYS A 167 -1.19 -23.34 7.51
C LYS A 167 -2.64 -23.16 7.92
N MET A 168 -3.50 -24.05 7.46
CA MET A 168 -4.93 -24.06 7.79
C MET A 168 -5.19 -24.85 9.08
N ILE A 169 -6.33 -24.55 9.70
CA ILE A 169 -6.92 -25.31 10.80
C ILE A 169 -8.45 -25.33 10.61
N TYR A 170 -9.05 -26.49 10.85
CA TYR A 170 -10.50 -26.62 10.90
C TYR A 170 -11.02 -26.18 12.27
N ILE A 171 -12.06 -25.34 12.29
CA ILE A 171 -12.71 -24.88 13.52
C ILE A 171 -14.05 -25.55 13.65
N LYS A 172 -14.14 -26.49 14.59
CA LYS A 172 -15.31 -27.34 14.77
C LYS A 172 -16.59 -26.55 15.06
N ASP A 173 -16.51 -25.54 15.92
CA ASP A 173 -17.68 -24.79 16.39
C ASP A 173 -18.37 -23.98 15.28
N PHE A 174 -17.64 -23.68 14.21
CA PHE A 174 -18.12 -22.87 13.08
C PHE A 174 -18.11 -23.63 11.74
N GLU A 175 -17.71 -24.90 11.76
CA GLU A 175 -17.67 -25.82 10.60
C GLU A 175 -16.94 -25.30 9.34
N TRP A 176 -15.78 -24.66 9.53
CA TRP A 176 -15.00 -24.06 8.44
C TRP A 176 -13.49 -24.07 8.72
N GLU A 177 -12.69 -23.93 7.65
CA GLU A 177 -11.24 -23.78 7.74
C GLU A 177 -10.83 -22.31 7.83
N GLN A 178 -9.81 -22.03 8.65
CA GLN A 178 -9.17 -20.73 8.70
C GLN A 178 -7.64 -20.86 8.76
N VAL A 179 -6.95 -19.77 8.44
CA VAL A 179 -5.51 -19.65 8.55
C VAL A 179 -5.11 -19.67 10.02
N LYS A 180 -4.31 -20.66 10.42
CA LYS A 180 -3.67 -20.74 11.74
C LYS A 180 -2.41 -19.90 11.82
N SER A 181 -1.62 -19.91 10.75
CA SER A 181 -0.35 -19.18 10.70
C SER A 181 0.08 -19.01 9.26
N TYR A 182 0.83 -17.94 9.00
CA TYR A 182 1.39 -17.66 7.69
C TYR A 182 2.82 -17.15 7.81
N GLN A 183 3.61 -17.46 6.79
CA GLN A 183 5.00 -17.05 6.69
C GLN A 183 5.31 -16.60 5.25
N ILE A 184 6.01 -15.49 5.11
CA ILE A 184 6.57 -15.04 3.83
C ILE A 184 8.08 -15.21 3.87
N THR A 185 8.60 -15.86 2.84
CA THR A 185 10.03 -16.07 2.63
C THR A 185 10.45 -15.46 1.30
N LEU A 186 11.48 -14.63 1.33
CA LEU A 186 12.15 -14.10 0.16
C LEU A 186 13.39 -14.96 -0.14
N ASN A 187 13.47 -15.47 -1.36
CA ASN A 187 14.62 -16.23 -1.85
C ASN A 187 15.46 -15.37 -2.79
N LYS A 188 16.77 -15.63 -2.79
CA LYS A 188 17.78 -15.03 -3.66
C LYS A 188 18.73 -16.16 -4.08
N GLY A 189 18.42 -16.82 -5.19
CA GLY A 189 19.08 -18.07 -5.58
C GLY A 189 18.95 -19.13 -4.47
N LYS A 190 20.09 -19.61 -3.95
CA LYS A 190 20.14 -20.58 -2.83
C LYS A 190 19.96 -19.96 -1.44
N LEU A 191 19.95 -18.63 -1.33
CA LEU A 191 19.79 -17.94 -0.06
C LEU A 191 18.31 -17.63 0.21
N LYS A 192 17.91 -17.63 1.47
CA LYS A 192 16.54 -17.34 1.91
C LYS A 192 16.49 -16.39 3.09
N LYS A 193 15.38 -15.68 3.23
CA LYS A 193 15.10 -14.76 4.32
C LYS A 193 13.62 -14.84 4.67
N VAL A 194 13.31 -15.13 5.93
CA VAL A 194 11.93 -14.99 6.44
C VAL A 194 11.68 -13.50 6.69
N ILE A 195 10.69 -12.93 6.00
CA ILE A 195 10.37 -11.49 6.10
C ILE A 195 9.13 -11.23 6.95
N LEU A 196 8.25 -12.23 7.08
CA LEU A 196 7.09 -12.21 7.97
C LEU A 196 6.83 -13.63 8.46
N SER A 197 6.49 -13.78 9.73
CA SER A 197 5.98 -15.03 10.31
C SER A 197 5.02 -14.66 11.43
N LYS A 198 3.75 -15.01 11.28
CA LYS A 198 2.71 -14.66 12.25
C LYS A 198 1.75 -15.83 12.48
N LYS A 199 1.29 -15.97 13.72
CA LYS A 199 0.14 -16.81 14.08
C LYS A 199 -1.11 -15.94 13.94
N SER A 200 -2.14 -16.48 13.30
CA SER A 200 -3.46 -15.85 13.28
C SER A 200 -4.16 -16.15 14.60
N HIS A 201 -4.92 -15.18 15.10
CA HIS A 201 -5.87 -15.45 16.17
C HIS A 201 -7.14 -16.08 15.57
N GLN A 202 -7.82 -16.93 16.35
CA GLN A 202 -8.96 -17.70 15.86
C GLN A 202 -10.21 -16.84 15.59
N ASP A 203 -10.27 -15.67 16.22
CA ASP A 203 -11.31 -14.64 16.10
C ASP A 203 -11.08 -13.71 14.90
N GLU A 204 -9.91 -13.75 14.25
CA GLU A 204 -9.64 -12.92 13.06
C GLU A 204 -10.44 -13.37 11.82
N GLY A 205 -11.00 -14.59 11.82
CA GLY A 205 -11.78 -15.11 10.69
C GLY A 205 -11.01 -15.12 9.36
N LEU A 206 -9.69 -15.27 9.43
CA LEU A 206 -8.78 -15.19 8.29
C LEU A 206 -8.90 -16.45 7.44
N LEU A 207 -9.49 -16.33 6.26
CA LEU A 207 -9.71 -17.41 5.30
C LEU A 207 -8.46 -17.73 4.48
N ASP A 208 -7.76 -16.69 4.04
CA ASP A 208 -6.59 -16.85 3.18
C ASP A 208 -5.58 -15.70 3.36
N PHE A 209 -4.33 -15.98 3.01
CA PHE A 209 -3.23 -15.05 3.04
C PHE A 209 -2.32 -15.25 1.83
N LYS A 210 -2.22 -14.23 0.96
CA LYS A 210 -1.41 -14.28 -0.27
C LYS A 210 -0.46 -13.09 -0.38
N THR A 211 0.67 -13.26 -1.06
CA THR A 211 1.47 -12.14 -1.55
C THR A 211 1.04 -11.88 -2.99
N ALA A 212 0.51 -10.69 -3.28
CA ALA A 212 0.02 -10.32 -4.60
C ALA A 212 1.10 -9.76 -5.51
N GLY A 213 2.12 -9.10 -4.95
CA GLY A 213 3.20 -8.56 -5.76
C GLY A 213 4.21 -7.76 -4.95
N VAL A 214 5.15 -7.14 -5.66
CA VAL A 214 6.31 -6.49 -5.07
C VAL A 214 6.55 -5.13 -5.71
N PHE A 215 6.67 -4.10 -4.88
CA PHE A 215 7.20 -2.81 -5.28
C PHE A 215 8.66 -2.70 -4.85
N ILE A 216 9.49 -2.13 -5.72
CA ILE A 216 10.93 -1.96 -5.49
C ILE A 216 11.22 -0.48 -5.29
N SER A 217 12.03 -0.16 -4.28
CA SER A 217 12.46 1.21 -4.05
C SER A 217 13.31 1.71 -5.22
N PRO A 218 13.33 3.03 -5.51
CA PRO A 218 14.11 3.58 -6.61
C PRO A 218 15.62 3.27 -6.53
N ASP A 219 16.16 3.17 -5.31
CA ASP A 219 17.56 2.80 -5.07
C ASP A 219 17.81 1.29 -5.10
N GLN A 220 16.76 0.49 -5.34
CA GLN A 220 16.80 -0.98 -5.44
C GLN A 220 17.26 -1.71 -4.18
N LYS A 221 17.29 -1.03 -3.02
CA LYS A 221 17.77 -1.61 -1.75
C LYS A 221 16.67 -2.25 -0.93
N TYR A 222 15.44 -1.81 -1.14
CA TYR A 222 14.28 -2.20 -0.36
C TYR A 222 13.15 -2.64 -1.26
N SER A 223 12.28 -3.48 -0.70
CA SER A 223 11.03 -3.86 -1.34
C SER A 223 9.88 -3.76 -0.35
N ALA A 224 8.70 -3.48 -0.90
CA ALA A 224 7.42 -3.58 -0.24
C ALA A 224 6.60 -4.68 -0.90
N PHE A 225 6.30 -5.74 -0.17
CA PHE A 225 5.47 -6.83 -0.62
C PHE A 225 4.02 -6.51 -0.30
N LEU A 226 3.19 -6.44 -1.34
CA LEU A 226 1.76 -6.31 -1.21
C LEU A 226 1.20 -7.67 -0.81
N THR A 227 0.58 -7.73 0.35
CA THR A 227 -0.05 -8.93 0.89
C THR A 227 -1.55 -8.73 1.01
N LEU A 228 -2.29 -9.77 0.69
CA LEU A 228 -3.74 -9.83 0.74
C LEU A 228 -4.14 -10.73 1.90
N ARG A 229 -5.01 -10.21 2.75
CA ARG A 229 -5.64 -10.98 3.83
C ARG A 229 -7.12 -11.05 3.50
N MET A 230 -7.63 -12.25 3.30
CA MET A 230 -9.04 -12.47 3.05
C MET A 230 -9.70 -12.91 4.35
N THR A 231 -10.65 -12.12 4.84
CA THR A 231 -11.43 -12.43 6.04
C THR A 231 -12.87 -12.71 5.63
N ARG A 232 -13.56 -13.56 6.40
CA ARG A 232 -14.98 -13.81 6.17
C ARG A 232 -15.76 -12.50 6.22
N GLY A 233 -16.65 -12.28 5.25
CA GLY A 233 -17.62 -11.19 5.30
C GLY A 233 -18.67 -11.43 6.37
N TYR A 234 -19.42 -10.40 6.75
CA TYR A 234 -20.31 -10.43 7.91
C TYR A 234 -21.36 -11.55 7.82
N GLU A 235 -22.04 -11.67 6.66
CA GLU A 235 -23.08 -12.68 6.42
C GLU A 235 -22.56 -13.91 5.63
N GLY A 236 -21.31 -13.89 5.19
CA GLY A 236 -20.78 -14.88 4.24
C GLY A 236 -20.01 -14.18 3.11
N PRO A 237 -19.93 -14.78 1.91
CA PRO A 237 -19.46 -14.07 0.72
C PRO A 237 -20.37 -12.88 0.34
N PRO A 238 -19.83 -11.80 -0.26
CA PRO A 238 -18.43 -11.63 -0.62
C PRO A 238 -17.52 -11.46 0.61
N HIS A 239 -16.28 -11.94 0.51
CA HIS A 239 -15.32 -11.84 1.60
C HIS A 239 -14.61 -10.49 1.60
N ASP A 240 -14.18 -10.05 2.78
CA ASP A 240 -13.43 -8.82 2.93
C ASP A 240 -11.96 -9.05 2.60
N LEU A 241 -11.40 -8.17 1.76
CA LEU A 241 -9.97 -8.20 1.45
C LEU A 241 -9.29 -6.99 2.07
N SER A 242 -8.25 -7.23 2.86
CA SER A 242 -7.38 -6.15 3.36
C SER A 242 -5.98 -6.24 2.77
N LEU A 243 -5.43 -5.09 2.38
CA LEU A 243 -4.05 -4.97 1.91
C LEU A 243 -3.14 -4.67 3.08
N ASN A 244 -1.98 -5.31 3.08
CA ASN A 244 -0.91 -4.98 3.99
C ASN A 244 0.42 -4.96 3.24
N MET A 245 1.29 -4.04 3.65
CA MET A 245 2.64 -3.94 3.11
C MET A 245 3.62 -4.58 4.07
N VAL A 246 4.44 -5.49 3.55
CA VAL A 246 5.55 -6.10 4.29
C VAL A 246 6.86 -5.60 3.70
N TYR A 247 7.75 -5.10 4.53
CA TYR A 247 8.96 -4.42 4.07
C TYR A 247 10.21 -5.26 4.30
N THR A 248 11.17 -5.19 3.37
CA THR A 248 12.47 -5.82 3.61
C THR A 248 13.60 -5.19 2.81
N SER A 249 14.83 -5.35 3.30
CA SER A 249 16.04 -5.09 2.50
C SER A 249 16.33 -6.26 1.56
N LEU A 250 16.64 -5.94 0.30
CA LEU A 250 17.04 -6.88 -0.77
C LEU A 250 18.53 -7.25 -0.72
N GLU A 251 19.32 -6.53 0.08
CA GLU A 251 20.76 -6.75 0.22
C GLU A 251 21.11 -7.58 1.47
N LYS A 252 20.37 -7.39 2.57
CA LYS A 252 20.74 -7.88 3.91
C LYS A 252 19.76 -8.89 4.49
N GLY A 253 20.27 -9.77 5.36
CA GLY A 253 19.48 -10.69 6.17
C GLY A 253 19.20 -12.05 5.52
N PHE A 254 19.79 -12.33 4.37
CA PHE A 254 19.73 -13.64 3.71
C PHE A 254 20.64 -14.65 4.42
N LYS A 255 20.15 -15.88 4.54
CA LYS A 255 20.86 -17.03 5.11
C LYS A 255 20.88 -18.18 4.10
N LYS A 256 21.91 -19.04 4.18
CA LYS A 256 21.93 -20.31 3.42
C LYS A 256 20.83 -21.25 3.90
#